data_AF-A0A450W6Z0-F1
#
_entry.id   AF-A0A450W6Z0-F1
#
_cell.length_a   1.000
_cell.length_b   1.000
_cell.length_c   1.000
_cell.angle_alpha   90.00
_cell.angle_beta   90.00
_cell.angle_gamma   90.00
#
_symmetry.space_group_name_H-M   'P 1'
#
loop_
_entity.id
_entity.type
_entity.pdbx_description
1 polymer ?
#
loop_
_entity_poly.entity_id
_entity_poly.type
_entity_poly.pdbx_seq_one_letter_code
_entity_poly.pdbx_strand_id
1 'polypeptide(L)'
;FGEVFRLNDESTWWEPDEEVCFEIVTKKGKRLWVKLRRWNDLLMRGKKDAPMYNRPFDLICCQVLNEDGTLAFKNALWLTISGKRRREISTRDAYEVYRQRYDIEHFFRFGKSKLLLDDSQTCELEHEENWWELACLAYTQLWLAAPLSEKIPRPWEKNKQQFKDATIPGPTHVQRDFARIIRAFGTPAVSPKPRGNSPGRKKGYSPGRRVPRNVIYKGGSPPKKVA
;
A
#
# COMPACT_ATOMS: atom_id res chain seq x y z
N PHE A 1 4.75 5.16 -39.45
CA PHE A 1 5.49 5.08 -38.17
C PHE A 1 6.71 5.96 -38.33
N GLY A 2 6.94 6.90 -37.40
CA GLY A 2 8.00 7.92 -37.49
C GLY A 2 9.40 7.36 -37.20
N GLU A 3 10.32 8.27 -36.85
CA GLU A 3 11.69 7.93 -36.47
C GLU A 3 11.74 7.00 -35.25
N VAL A 4 12.79 6.19 -35.18
CA VAL A 4 12.95 5.20 -34.11
C VAL A 4 13.42 5.89 -32.84
N PHE A 5 12.65 5.79 -31.75
CA PHE A 5 13.03 6.28 -30.42
C PHE A 5 13.39 5.11 -29.50
N ARG A 6 14.61 5.03 -28.99
CA ARG A 6 15.07 3.98 -28.06
C ARG A 6 15.46 4.55 -26.71
N LEU A 7 14.79 4.13 -25.63
CA LEU A 7 15.01 4.66 -24.28
C LEU A 7 16.43 4.45 -23.70
N ASN A 8 17.21 3.54 -24.27
CA ASN A 8 18.57 3.21 -23.83
C ASN A 8 19.66 3.82 -24.73
N ASP A 9 19.28 4.54 -25.77
CA ASP A 9 20.20 5.09 -26.77
C ASP A 9 19.84 6.56 -27.06
N GLU A 10 20.57 7.46 -26.40
CA GLU A 10 20.33 8.91 -26.48
C GLU A 10 20.52 9.46 -27.89
N SER A 11 21.29 8.77 -28.76
CA SER A 11 21.49 9.19 -30.15
C SER A 11 20.21 9.12 -30.99
N THR A 12 19.21 8.37 -30.51
CA THR A 12 17.91 8.21 -31.17
C THR A 12 16.87 9.22 -30.70
N TRP A 13 17.21 10.07 -29.73
CA TRP A 13 16.27 11.05 -29.18
C TRP A 13 16.37 12.34 -30.00
N TRP A 14 15.27 12.72 -30.65
CA TRP A 14 15.15 14.04 -31.26
C TRP A 14 14.89 15.11 -30.19
N GLU A 15 14.82 16.38 -30.61
CA GLU A 15 14.58 17.49 -29.68
C GLU A 15 13.27 17.30 -28.89
N PRO A 16 13.31 17.47 -27.56
CA PRO A 16 12.09 17.39 -26.75
C PRO A 16 11.16 18.56 -27.07
N ASP A 17 9.86 18.30 -27.12
CA ASP A 17 8.83 19.32 -27.29
C ASP A 17 8.72 20.27 -26.09
N GLU A 18 9.05 19.76 -24.89
CA GLU A 18 9.03 20.53 -23.66
C GLU A 18 10.18 20.07 -22.75
N GLU A 19 10.93 21.02 -22.20
CA GLU A 19 11.95 20.78 -21.18
C GLU A 19 11.66 21.64 -19.96
N VAL A 20 11.60 21.01 -18.78
CA VAL A 20 11.29 21.66 -17.50
C VAL A 20 12.34 21.29 -16.47
N CYS A 21 12.92 22.29 -15.83
CA CYS A 21 13.91 22.12 -14.77
C CYS A 21 13.46 22.85 -13.50
N PHE A 22 13.48 22.17 -12.35
CA PHE A 22 13.16 22.79 -11.07
C PHE A 22 13.89 22.12 -9.90
N GLU A 23 14.04 22.86 -8.81
CA GLU A 23 14.64 22.38 -7.57
C GLU A 23 13.61 21.66 -6.70
N ILE A 24 14.03 20.56 -6.08
CA ILE A 24 13.31 19.88 -5.00
C ILE A 24 14.19 19.75 -3.76
N VAL A 25 13.58 19.89 -2.59
CA VAL A 25 14.26 19.64 -1.31
C VAL A 25 13.71 18.36 -0.70
N THR A 26 14.59 17.41 -0.43
CA THR A 26 14.21 16.15 0.23
C THR A 26 13.83 16.38 1.69
N LYS A 27 13.11 15.44 2.32
CA LYS A 27 12.80 15.48 3.76
C LYS A 27 14.04 15.60 4.66
N LYS A 28 15.22 15.23 4.16
CA LYS A 28 16.50 15.33 4.87
C LYS A 28 17.25 16.64 4.58
N GLY A 29 16.64 17.58 3.87
CA GLY A 29 17.23 18.90 3.55
C GLY A 29 18.19 18.90 2.35
N LYS A 30 18.44 17.76 1.71
CA LYS A 30 19.27 17.70 0.49
C LYS A 30 18.53 18.33 -0.69
N ARG A 31 19.15 19.27 -1.40
CA ARG A 31 18.62 19.87 -2.62
C ARG A 31 18.98 19.02 -3.82
N LEU A 32 18.06 18.90 -4.76
CA LEU A 32 18.20 18.13 -5.99
C LEU A 32 17.54 18.91 -7.12
N TRP A 33 18.08 18.77 -8.33
CA TRP A 33 17.49 19.34 -9.53
C TRP A 33 16.76 18.25 -10.31
N VAL A 34 15.51 18.49 -10.65
CA VAL A 34 14.72 17.62 -11.50
C VAL A 34 14.73 18.21 -12.90
N LYS A 35 15.26 17.45 -13.86
CA LYS A 35 15.22 17.76 -15.29
C LYS A 35 14.24 16.81 -15.97
N LEU A 36 13.20 17.38 -16.56
CA LEU A 36 12.15 16.66 -17.28
C LEU A 36 12.21 17.03 -18.76
N ARG A 37 12.19 16.03 -19.64
CA ARG A 37 12.09 16.20 -21.09
C ARG A 37 10.89 15.43 -21.61
N ARG A 38 10.02 16.06 -22.39
CA ARG A 38 8.81 15.46 -22.95
C ARG A 38 8.89 15.38 -24.46
N TRP A 39 8.44 14.26 -25.00
CA TRP A 39 8.20 14.05 -26.42
C TRP A 39 6.75 13.67 -26.66
N ASN A 40 6.18 14.24 -27.70
CA ASN A 40 4.76 14.23 -27.97
C ASN A 40 4.40 13.27 -29.10
N ASP A 41 3.24 12.64 -28.98
CA ASP A 41 2.64 11.83 -30.06
C ASP A 41 3.50 10.66 -30.55
N LEU A 42 4.24 10.04 -29.63
CA LEU A 42 4.96 8.81 -29.91
C LEU A 42 3.98 7.68 -30.23
N LEU A 43 4.40 6.84 -31.17
CA LEU A 43 3.68 5.63 -31.57
C LEU A 43 4.56 4.42 -31.30
N MET A 44 3.96 3.37 -30.74
CA MET A 44 4.61 2.08 -30.58
C MET A 44 4.03 1.06 -31.55
N ARG A 45 4.81 0.03 -31.88
CA ARG A 45 4.26 -1.12 -32.62
C ARG A 45 3.33 -1.90 -31.70
N GLY A 46 2.11 -2.11 -32.16
CA GLY A 46 1.12 -2.93 -31.46
C GLY A 46 1.21 -4.40 -31.83
N LYS A 47 0.39 -5.22 -31.18
CA LYS A 47 0.11 -6.60 -31.59
C LYS A 47 -1.21 -6.65 -32.37
N LYS A 48 -1.51 -7.78 -33.02
CA LYS A 48 -2.75 -7.97 -33.80
C LYS A 48 -4.01 -7.65 -32.96
N ASP A 49 -4.04 -8.10 -31.72
CA ASP A 49 -5.17 -7.92 -30.80
C ASP A 49 -5.12 -6.60 -30.02
N ALA A 50 -4.05 -5.83 -30.18
CA ALA A 50 -3.85 -4.54 -29.52
C ALA A 50 -3.12 -3.56 -30.48
N PRO A 51 -3.81 -3.08 -31.53
CA PRO A 51 -3.22 -2.13 -32.47
C PRO A 51 -2.88 -0.81 -31.76
N MET A 52 -1.65 -0.34 -31.97
CA MET A 52 -1.12 0.90 -31.37
C MET A 52 -0.82 2.00 -32.39
N TYR A 53 -1.04 1.74 -33.68
CA TYR A 53 -0.73 2.68 -34.76
C TYR A 53 -1.53 3.99 -34.71
N ASN A 54 -2.68 3.99 -34.05
CA ASN A 54 -3.57 5.15 -33.88
C ASN A 54 -3.74 5.56 -32.41
N ARG A 55 -2.86 5.11 -31.52
CA ARG A 55 -2.92 5.43 -30.08
C ARG A 55 -1.64 6.16 -29.67
N PRO A 56 -1.53 7.46 -30.01
CA PRO A 56 -0.38 8.27 -29.60
C PRO A 56 -0.34 8.41 -28.08
N PHE A 57 0.87 8.44 -27.55
CA PHE A 57 1.15 8.74 -26.15
C PHE A 57 2.31 9.72 -26.07
N ASP A 58 2.39 10.44 -24.95
CA ASP A 58 3.53 11.30 -24.69
C ASP A 58 4.50 10.57 -23.77
N LEU A 59 5.79 10.80 -23.98
CA LEU A 59 6.87 10.18 -23.23
C LEU A 59 7.61 11.27 -22.46
N ILE A 60 7.90 11.03 -21.18
CA ILE A 60 8.67 11.94 -20.33
C ILE A 60 9.90 11.19 -19.80
N CYS A 61 11.07 11.76 -20.01
CA CYS A 61 12.32 11.38 -19.35
C CYS A 61 12.52 12.26 -18.11
N CYS A 62 12.61 11.62 -16.95
CA CYS A 62 12.82 12.27 -15.67
C CYS A 62 14.23 11.93 -15.17
N GLN A 63 15.09 12.94 -15.10
CA GLN A 63 16.43 12.83 -14.52
C GLN A 63 16.50 13.68 -13.26
N VAL A 64 17.11 13.13 -12.22
CA VAL A 64 17.36 13.85 -10.97
C VAL A 64 18.85 14.03 -10.81
N LEU A 65 19.27 15.26 -10.58
CA LEU A 65 20.66 15.69 -10.47
C LEU A 65 20.94 16.16 -9.04
N ASN A 66 22.15 15.89 -8.56
CA ASN A 66 22.67 16.48 -7.32
C ASN A 66 23.04 17.95 -7.54
N GLU A 67 23.35 18.66 -6.45
CA GLU A 67 23.87 20.04 -6.52
C GLU A 67 25.13 20.15 -7.41
N ASP A 68 25.98 19.13 -7.40
CA ASP A 68 27.20 19.07 -8.21
C ASP A 68 26.95 18.75 -9.70
N GLY A 69 25.69 18.68 -10.14
CA GLY A 69 25.31 18.35 -11.52
C GLY A 69 25.42 16.86 -11.89
N THR A 70 25.87 16.01 -10.96
CA THR A 70 25.91 14.55 -11.16
C THR A 70 24.53 13.92 -11.06
N LEU A 71 24.28 12.83 -11.78
CA LEU A 71 23.02 12.09 -11.66
C LEU A 71 22.85 11.52 -10.24
N ALA A 72 21.77 11.91 -9.57
CA ALA A 72 21.40 11.37 -8.26
C ALA A 72 20.98 9.90 -8.34
N PHE A 73 20.44 9.48 -9.50
CA PHE A 73 20.11 8.09 -9.80
C PHE A 73 20.74 7.69 -11.14
N LYS A 74 21.34 6.50 -11.17
CA LYS A 74 22.02 5.98 -12.37
C LYS A 74 21.11 5.93 -13.61
N ASN A 75 19.85 5.56 -13.41
CA ASN A 75 18.89 5.38 -14.49
C ASN A 75 17.85 6.51 -14.47
N ALA A 76 17.53 7.04 -15.64
CA ALA A 76 16.39 7.94 -15.80
C ALA A 76 15.08 7.18 -15.57
N LEU A 77 14.11 7.88 -14.98
CA LEU A 77 12.74 7.38 -14.89
C LEU A 77 11.99 7.80 -16.16
N TRP A 78 11.31 6.85 -16.79
CA TRP A 78 10.50 7.09 -17.98
C TRP A 78 9.03 6.99 -17.64
N LEU A 79 8.26 8.02 -17.98
CA LEU A 79 6.82 8.07 -17.77
C LEU A 79 6.10 8.20 -19.11
N THR A 80 4.95 7.53 -19.24
CA THR A 80 4.09 7.64 -20.42
C THR A 80 2.76 8.25 -20.03
N ILE A 81 2.33 9.30 -20.74
CA ILE A 81 0.98 9.86 -20.61
C ILE A 81 0.16 9.40 -21.81
N SER A 82 -0.90 8.66 -21.54
CA SER A 82 -1.82 8.17 -22.57
C SER A 82 -3.24 8.68 -22.32
N GLY A 83 -4.03 8.79 -23.40
CA GLY A 83 -5.41 9.25 -23.34
C GLY A 83 -5.67 10.50 -24.18
N LYS A 84 -6.97 10.80 -24.37
CA LYS A 84 -7.42 11.91 -25.22
C LYS A 84 -6.99 13.27 -24.67
N ARG A 85 -6.96 13.42 -23.33
CA ARG A 85 -6.63 14.66 -22.60
C ARG A 85 -5.18 14.73 -22.14
N ARG A 86 -4.27 13.92 -22.69
CA ARG A 86 -2.83 13.88 -22.30
C ARG A 86 -2.12 15.23 -22.39
N ARG A 87 -2.60 16.10 -23.30
CA ARG A 87 -2.09 17.46 -23.53
C ARG A 87 -2.45 18.44 -22.42
N GLU A 88 -3.48 18.15 -21.62
CA GLU A 88 -3.89 19.00 -20.50
C GLU A 88 -3.04 18.76 -19.25
N ILE A 89 -2.27 17.68 -19.22
CA ILE A 89 -1.38 17.35 -18.12
C ILE A 89 -0.02 17.98 -18.41
N SER A 90 0.45 18.87 -17.54
CA SER A 90 1.79 19.44 -17.65
C SER A 90 2.86 18.40 -17.36
N THR A 91 4.05 18.59 -17.90
CA THR A 91 5.19 17.69 -17.67
C THR A 91 5.54 17.59 -16.19
N ARG A 92 5.43 18.70 -15.46
CA ARG A 92 5.65 18.74 -14.00
C ARG A 92 4.57 17.99 -13.23
N ASP A 93 3.29 18.18 -13.58
CA ASP A 93 2.19 17.50 -12.88
C ASP A 93 2.27 15.98 -13.05
N ALA A 94 2.60 15.51 -14.25
CA ALA A 94 2.80 14.09 -14.50
C ALA A 94 3.89 13.50 -13.60
N TYR A 95 5.00 14.21 -13.43
CA TYR A 95 6.07 13.80 -12.52
C TYR A 95 5.62 13.81 -11.05
N GLU A 96 4.99 14.89 -10.57
CA GLU A 96 4.55 14.99 -9.17
C GLU A 96 3.46 13.96 -8.82
N VAL A 97 2.50 13.73 -9.71
CA VAL A 97 1.48 12.67 -9.54
C VAL A 97 2.15 11.30 -9.50
N TYR A 98 3.12 11.03 -10.37
CA TYR A 98 3.82 9.74 -10.33
C TYR A 98 4.62 9.56 -9.05
N ARG A 99 5.18 10.63 -8.45
CA ARG A 99 5.85 10.53 -7.15
C ARG A 99 4.93 10.07 -6.03
N GLN A 100 3.65 10.44 -6.08
CA GLN A 100 2.64 9.98 -5.12
C GLN A 100 2.35 8.48 -5.25
N ARG A 101 2.75 7.81 -6.34
CA ARG A 101 2.62 6.36 -6.49
C ARG A 101 3.24 5.60 -5.32
N TYR A 102 4.38 6.09 -4.80
CA TYR A 102 5.05 5.42 -3.68
C TYR A 102 4.25 5.49 -2.37
N ASP A 103 3.29 6.41 -2.24
CA ASP A 103 2.48 6.54 -1.03
C ASP A 103 1.59 5.31 -0.80
N ILE A 104 1.23 4.56 -1.86
CA ILE A 104 0.49 3.30 -1.73
C ILE A 104 1.29 2.21 -0.99
N GLU A 105 2.62 2.24 -1.06
CA GLU A 105 3.47 1.29 -0.36
C GLU A 105 3.36 1.46 1.16
N HIS A 106 3.10 2.69 1.62
CA HIS A 106 2.83 2.95 3.03
C HIS A 106 1.50 2.32 3.48
N PHE A 107 0.48 2.34 2.61
CA PHE A 107 -0.76 1.62 2.85
C PHE A 107 -0.51 0.11 2.92
N PHE A 108 0.14 -0.51 1.92
CA PHE A 108 0.36 -1.96 1.94
C PHE A 108 1.22 -2.41 3.13
N ARG A 109 2.29 -1.70 3.46
CA ARG A 109 3.11 -2.02 4.64
C ARG A 109 2.29 -1.98 5.91
N PHE A 110 1.45 -0.96 6.08
CA PHE A 110 0.59 -0.85 7.26
C PHE A 110 -0.50 -1.93 7.25
N GLY A 111 -1.22 -2.10 6.14
CA GLY A 111 -2.30 -3.07 5.98
C GLY A 111 -1.84 -4.49 6.32
N LYS A 112 -0.74 -4.95 5.73
CA LYS A 112 -0.18 -6.28 6.02
C LYS A 112 0.23 -6.42 7.48
N SER A 113 1.01 -5.46 8.01
CA SER A 113 1.60 -5.60 9.36
C SER A 113 0.65 -5.29 10.53
N LYS A 114 -0.44 -4.55 10.31
CA LYS A 114 -1.31 -4.02 11.37
C LYS A 114 -2.79 -4.29 11.18
N LEU A 115 -3.24 -4.51 9.95
CA LEU A 115 -4.61 -4.88 9.62
C LEU A 115 -4.71 -6.33 9.15
N LEU A 116 -3.60 -7.07 9.12
CA LEU A 116 -3.55 -8.48 8.74
C LEU A 116 -4.13 -8.69 7.32
N LEU A 117 -3.87 -7.72 6.43
CA LEU A 117 -4.51 -7.60 5.11
C LEU A 117 -4.36 -8.89 4.27
N ASP A 118 -3.23 -9.58 4.37
CA ASP A 118 -2.89 -10.79 3.63
C ASP A 118 -2.79 -12.05 4.52
N ASP A 119 -3.29 -12.00 5.77
CA ASP A 119 -3.22 -13.13 6.70
C ASP A 119 -4.47 -14.03 6.69
N SER A 120 -5.48 -13.71 5.87
CA SER A 120 -6.69 -14.54 5.75
C SER A 120 -6.37 -15.88 5.07
N GLN A 121 -6.39 -16.98 5.82
CA GLN A 121 -6.15 -18.35 5.31
C GLN A 121 -7.45 -19.11 5.05
N THR A 122 -8.38 -18.48 4.32
CA THR A 122 -9.66 -19.08 3.93
C THR A 122 -9.50 -19.91 2.66
N CYS A 123 -10.26 -20.99 2.53
CA CYS A 123 -10.33 -21.79 1.29
C CYS A 123 -11.38 -21.24 0.30
N GLU A 124 -12.16 -20.25 0.72
CA GLU A 124 -13.24 -19.65 -0.06
C GLU A 124 -12.83 -18.24 -0.53
N LEU A 125 -12.89 -18.00 -1.84
CA LEU A 125 -12.47 -16.74 -2.48
C LEU A 125 -13.30 -15.54 -1.98
N GLU A 126 -14.61 -15.70 -1.89
CA GLU A 126 -15.53 -14.64 -1.44
C GLU A 126 -15.15 -14.12 -0.03
N HIS A 127 -14.71 -15.02 0.85
CA HIS A 127 -14.27 -14.62 2.19
C HIS A 127 -12.95 -13.85 2.17
N GLU A 128 -12.06 -14.18 1.23
CA GLU A 128 -10.81 -13.44 1.03
C GLU A 128 -11.11 -12.03 0.48
N GLU A 129 -11.95 -11.93 -0.55
CA GLU A 129 -12.37 -10.63 -1.12
C GLU A 129 -13.04 -9.73 -0.06
N ASN A 130 -13.98 -10.28 0.72
CA ASN A 130 -14.62 -9.57 1.82
C ASN A 130 -13.61 -9.13 2.90
N TRP A 131 -12.57 -9.92 3.16
CA TRP A 131 -11.52 -9.55 4.10
C TRP A 131 -10.73 -8.33 3.63
N TRP A 132 -10.38 -8.27 2.35
CA TRP A 132 -9.73 -7.11 1.75
C TRP A 132 -10.60 -5.85 1.89
N GLU A 133 -11.90 -5.94 1.65
CA GLU A 133 -12.83 -4.82 1.85
C GLU A 133 -12.88 -4.36 3.30
N LEU A 134 -12.99 -5.29 4.26
CA LEU A 134 -13.00 -4.99 5.69
C LEU A 134 -11.70 -4.30 6.15
N ALA A 135 -10.55 -4.75 5.66
CA ALA A 135 -9.26 -4.13 5.98
C ALA A 135 -9.17 -2.70 5.41
N CYS A 136 -9.66 -2.48 4.18
CA CYS A 136 -9.76 -1.13 3.60
C CYS A 136 -10.70 -0.23 4.41
N LEU A 137 -11.87 -0.73 4.81
CA LEU A 137 -12.80 0.01 5.67
C LEU A 137 -12.17 0.35 7.02
N ALA A 138 -11.49 -0.60 7.66
CA ALA A 138 -10.77 -0.37 8.90
C ALA A 138 -9.69 0.72 8.75
N TYR A 139 -8.94 0.72 7.65
CA TYR A 139 -7.98 1.78 7.35
C TYR A 139 -8.66 3.15 7.21
N THR A 140 -9.79 3.22 6.50
CA THR A 140 -10.58 4.46 6.38
C THR A 140 -11.10 4.94 7.74
N GLN A 141 -11.54 4.04 8.62
CA GLN A 141 -11.93 4.40 9.98
C GLN A 141 -10.76 5.01 10.78
N LEU A 142 -9.55 4.46 10.64
CA LEU A 142 -8.36 5.05 11.26
C LEU A 142 -8.02 6.43 10.67
N TRP A 143 -8.19 6.63 9.37
CA TRP A 143 -7.97 7.93 8.75
C TRP A 143 -8.98 8.97 9.24
N LEU A 144 -10.28 8.62 9.30
CA LEU A 144 -11.33 9.49 9.83
C LEU A 144 -11.15 9.83 11.32
N ALA A 145 -10.63 8.88 12.11
CA ALA A 145 -10.37 9.07 13.52
C ALA A 145 -9.07 9.85 13.81
N ALA A 146 -8.21 10.08 12.82
CA ALA A 146 -6.90 10.71 13.01
C ALA A 146 -6.96 12.09 13.69
N PRO A 147 -7.91 12.99 13.36
CA PRO A 147 -8.04 14.29 14.03
C PRO A 147 -8.46 14.20 15.51
N LEU A 148 -9.13 13.10 15.90
CA LEU A 148 -9.61 12.87 17.27
C LEU A 148 -8.59 12.13 18.14
N SER A 149 -7.52 11.63 17.52
CA SER A 149 -6.56 10.76 18.17
C SER A 149 -5.50 11.53 18.96
N GLU A 150 -5.22 11.04 20.16
CA GLU A 150 -4.11 11.47 20.98
C GLU A 150 -2.86 10.63 20.67
N LYS A 151 -1.69 11.27 20.60
CA LYS A 151 -0.43 10.57 20.42
C LYS A 151 -0.02 9.89 21.73
N ILE A 152 -0.31 8.60 21.86
CA ILE A 152 0.09 7.80 23.04
C ILE A 152 1.50 7.19 22.81
N PRO A 153 2.57 7.75 23.41
CA PRO A 153 3.91 7.18 23.29
C PRO A 153 4.03 5.89 24.09
N ARG A 154 4.81 4.93 23.58
CA ARG A 154 5.31 3.84 24.41
C ARG A 154 6.31 4.37 25.44
N PRO A 155 6.59 3.64 26.54
CA PRO A 155 7.51 4.10 27.59
C PRO A 155 8.87 4.58 27.07
N TRP A 156 9.43 3.91 26.05
CA TRP A 156 10.71 4.26 25.42
C TRP A 156 10.60 5.30 24.28
N GLU A 157 9.40 5.71 23.90
CA GLU A 157 9.15 6.66 22.80
C GLU A 157 8.96 8.11 23.30
N LYS A 158 8.83 8.32 24.61
CA LYS A 158 8.49 9.62 25.24
C LYS A 158 9.41 10.78 24.83
N ASN A 159 10.70 10.51 24.63
CA ASN A 159 11.69 11.56 24.34
C ASN A 159 11.82 11.89 22.85
N LYS A 160 11.10 11.19 21.95
CA LYS A 160 11.20 11.44 20.51
C LYS A 160 10.43 12.71 20.13
N GLN A 161 11.05 13.56 19.33
CA GLN A 161 10.46 14.81 18.84
C GLN A 161 9.10 14.62 18.14
N GLN A 162 8.91 13.48 17.47
CA GLN A 162 7.66 13.12 16.78
C GLN A 162 6.40 13.10 17.67
N PHE A 163 6.58 12.91 18.99
CA PHE A 163 5.50 12.96 19.99
C PHE A 163 5.28 14.36 20.56
N LYS A 164 6.17 15.32 20.27
CA LYS A 164 6.06 16.72 20.69
C LYS A 164 5.41 17.59 19.61
N ASP A 165 5.55 17.22 18.35
CA ASP A 165 5.01 18.00 17.23
C ASP A 165 3.48 17.83 17.12
N ALA A 166 2.75 18.91 16.83
CA ALA A 166 1.28 18.93 16.71
C ALA A 166 0.73 18.34 15.38
N THR A 167 1.51 17.54 14.66
CA THR A 167 1.11 16.96 13.38
C THR A 167 0.07 15.86 13.54
N ILE A 168 -0.85 15.74 12.57
CA ILE A 168 -1.83 14.66 12.47
C ILE A 168 -1.12 13.29 12.65
N PRO A 169 -1.58 12.45 13.58
CA PRO A 169 -0.98 11.16 13.84
C PRO A 169 -1.11 10.21 12.63
N GLY A 170 -0.05 9.47 12.33
CA GLY A 170 -0.12 8.41 11.32
C GLY A 170 -0.97 7.21 11.79
N PRO A 171 -1.38 6.31 10.87
CA PRO A 171 -2.34 5.23 11.15
C PRO A 171 -1.98 4.34 12.35
N THR A 172 -0.70 4.05 12.56
CA THR A 172 -0.21 3.26 13.71
C THR A 172 -0.48 3.94 15.06
N HIS A 173 -0.39 5.27 15.13
CA HIS A 173 -0.67 6.01 16.36
C HIS A 173 -2.18 6.07 16.60
N VAL A 174 -2.95 6.32 15.54
CA VAL A 174 -4.41 6.31 15.61
C VAL A 174 -4.92 4.96 16.08
N GLN A 175 -4.42 3.85 15.51
CA GLN A 175 -4.80 2.50 15.90
C GLN A 175 -4.55 2.22 17.39
N ARG A 176 -3.47 2.76 17.98
CA ARG A 176 -3.16 2.59 19.42
C ARG A 176 -4.19 3.28 20.30
N ASP A 177 -4.64 4.47 19.90
CA ASP A 177 -5.60 5.28 20.65
C ASP A 177 -7.06 5.00 20.25
N PHE A 178 -7.28 4.23 19.19
CA PHE A 178 -8.60 3.96 18.63
C PHE A 178 -9.56 3.38 19.68
N ALA A 179 -9.05 2.56 20.60
CA ALA A 179 -9.81 2.02 21.73
C ALA A 179 -10.44 3.10 22.62
N ARG A 180 -9.77 4.24 22.85
CA ARG A 180 -10.33 5.38 23.59
C ARG A 180 -11.44 6.05 22.80
N ILE A 181 -11.21 6.26 21.50
CA ILE A 181 -12.18 6.89 20.58
C ILE A 181 -13.47 6.07 20.53
N ILE A 182 -13.37 4.75 20.30
CA ILE A 182 -14.57 3.91 20.18
C ILE A 182 -15.35 3.81 21.50
N ARG A 183 -14.68 3.89 22.65
CA ARG A 183 -15.33 3.88 23.97
C ARG A 183 -16.20 5.12 24.20
N ALA A 184 -15.90 6.25 23.54
CA ALA A 184 -16.69 7.46 23.66
C ALA A 184 -18.10 7.31 23.05
N PHE A 185 -18.27 6.42 22.06
CA PHE A 185 -19.60 6.11 21.50
C PHE A 185 -20.45 5.23 22.42
N GLY A 186 -19.86 4.66 23.49
CA GLY A 186 -20.49 3.68 24.34
C GLY A 186 -20.59 2.30 23.68
N THR A 187 -21.35 1.40 24.29
CA THR A 187 -21.66 0.10 23.70
C THR A 187 -23.17 -0.13 23.69
N PRO A 188 -23.76 -0.58 22.57
CA PRO A 188 -25.15 -1.02 22.56
C PRO A 188 -25.31 -2.38 23.27
N ALA A 189 -24.21 -3.04 23.63
CA ALA A 189 -24.25 -4.35 24.27
C ALA A 189 -24.77 -4.26 25.71
N VAL A 190 -25.67 -5.17 26.05
CA VAL A 190 -26.11 -5.39 27.43
C VAL A 190 -24.95 -6.00 28.22
N SER A 191 -24.80 -5.59 29.49
CA SER A 191 -23.82 -6.19 30.39
C SER A 191 -23.92 -7.72 30.39
N PRO A 192 -22.78 -8.45 30.30
CA PRO A 192 -22.81 -9.90 30.29
C PRO A 192 -23.50 -10.41 31.55
N LYS A 193 -24.39 -11.40 31.39
CA LYS A 193 -24.99 -12.06 32.56
C LYS A 193 -23.87 -12.73 33.35
N PRO A 194 -23.70 -12.42 34.65
CA PRO A 194 -22.68 -13.06 35.46
C PRO A 194 -23.00 -14.56 35.54
N ARG A 195 -22.23 -15.36 34.82
CA ARG A 195 -22.20 -16.81 34.98
C ARG A 195 -21.43 -17.03 36.27
N GLY A 196 -22.14 -17.13 37.39
CA GLY A 196 -21.54 -17.41 38.69
C GLY A 196 -20.58 -18.61 38.63
N ASN A 197 -19.71 -18.75 39.63
CA ASN A 197 -18.80 -19.89 39.69
C ASN A 197 -19.63 -21.18 39.64
N SER A 198 -19.38 -22.03 38.64
CA SER A 198 -19.94 -23.38 38.67
C SER A 198 -19.48 -24.06 39.96
N PRO A 199 -20.31 -24.88 40.62
CA PRO A 199 -20.00 -25.52 41.91
C PRO A 199 -18.78 -26.48 41.90
N GLY A 200 -18.01 -26.48 40.81
CA GLY A 200 -16.84 -27.32 40.63
C GLY A 200 -17.22 -28.79 40.52
N ARG A 201 -16.20 -29.63 40.60
CA ARG A 201 -16.38 -31.08 40.75
C ARG A 201 -16.69 -31.36 42.22
N LYS A 202 -17.65 -32.26 42.47
CA LYS A 202 -17.94 -32.73 43.84
C LYS A 202 -16.65 -33.28 44.48
N LYS A 203 -16.46 -33.04 45.78
CA LYS A 203 -15.36 -33.60 46.55
C LYS A 203 -15.34 -35.13 46.39
N GLY A 204 -14.19 -35.69 46.01
CA GLY A 204 -14.05 -37.13 45.71
C GLY A 204 -14.28 -37.51 44.24
N TYR A 205 -14.68 -36.58 43.38
CA TYR A 205 -14.74 -36.85 41.94
C TYR A 205 -13.33 -36.99 41.36
N SER A 206 -13.01 -38.19 40.89
CA SER A 206 -11.84 -38.47 40.08
C SER A 206 -12.29 -38.81 38.65
N PRO A 207 -11.94 -38.03 37.62
CA PRO A 207 -12.22 -38.43 36.25
C PRO A 207 -11.48 -39.74 35.98
N GLY A 208 -12.22 -40.77 35.53
CA GLY A 208 -11.62 -42.03 35.14
C GLY A 208 -10.57 -41.86 34.05
N ARG A 209 -9.71 -42.87 33.87
CA ARG A 209 -8.72 -42.91 32.79
C ARG A 209 -9.43 -42.66 31.46
N ARG A 210 -8.98 -41.66 30.70
CA ARG A 210 -9.53 -41.39 29.36
C ARG A 210 -9.42 -42.68 28.54
N VAL A 211 -10.54 -43.09 27.94
CA VAL A 211 -10.55 -44.23 27.01
C VAL A 211 -9.56 -43.92 25.88
N PRO A 212 -8.60 -44.80 25.58
CA PRO A 212 -7.69 -44.59 24.46
C PRO A 212 -8.52 -44.49 23.17
N ARG A 213 -8.32 -43.41 22.43
CA ARG A 213 -8.88 -43.24 21.08
C ARG A 213 -7.78 -43.51 20.09
N ASN A 214 -8.11 -44.21 19.00
CA ASN A 214 -7.16 -44.43 17.91
C ASN A 214 -6.74 -43.08 17.32
N VAL A 215 -5.45 -42.92 17.07
CA VAL A 215 -4.91 -41.74 16.40
C VAL A 215 -5.35 -41.81 14.93
N ILE A 216 -6.17 -40.85 14.51
CA ILE A 216 -6.57 -40.72 13.12
C ILE A 216 -5.43 -40.03 12.39
N TYR A 217 -4.65 -40.78 11.62
CA TYR A 217 -3.68 -40.22 10.68
C TYR A 217 -4.42 -39.77 9.41
N LYS A 218 -4.33 -38.48 9.06
CA LYS A 218 -4.72 -38.02 7.73
C LYS A 218 -3.67 -38.50 6.73
N GLY A 219 -3.90 -39.68 6.16
CA GLY A 219 -2.96 -40.30 5.23
C GLY A 219 -3.40 -41.70 4.82
N GLY A 220 -4.51 -41.79 4.08
CA GLY A 220 -4.88 -43.00 3.36
C GLY A 220 -5.51 -42.59 2.04
N SER A 221 -4.88 -42.94 0.93
CA SER A 221 -5.47 -42.74 -0.40
C SER A 221 -6.86 -43.39 -0.44
N PRO A 222 -7.86 -42.73 -1.05
CA PRO A 222 -9.18 -43.34 -1.17
C PRO A 222 -9.05 -44.67 -1.93
N PRO A 223 -9.83 -45.71 -1.54
CA PRO A 223 -9.78 -46.98 -2.26
C PRO A 223 -10.15 -46.75 -3.72
N LYS A 224 -9.36 -47.33 -4.64
CA LYS A 224 -9.65 -47.31 -6.07
C LYS A 224 -11.05 -47.89 -6.28
N LYS A 225 -11.95 -47.10 -6.87
CA LYS A 225 -13.22 -47.60 -7.39
C LYS A 225 -12.90 -48.69 -8.41
N VAL A 226 -13.36 -49.91 -8.13
CA VAL A 226 -13.41 -50.98 -9.12
C VAL A 226 -14.60 -50.68 -10.03
N ALA A 227 -14.37 -50.85 -11.34
CA ALA A 227 -15.28 -50.50 -12.43
C ALA A 227 -16.67 -51.12 -12.31
#